data_AF-A0A345IL36-F1
#
_entry.id   AF-A0A345IL36-F1
#
_cell.length_a   1.000
_cell.length_b   1.000
_cell.length_c   1.000
_cell.angle_alpha   90.00
_cell.angle_beta   90.00
_cell.angle_gamma   90.00
#
_symmetry.space_group_name_H-M   'P 1'
#
loop_
_entity.id
_entity.type
_entity.pdbx_description
1 polymer ?
#
loop_
_entity_poly.entity_id
_entity_poly.type
_entity_poly.pdbx_seq_one_letter_code
_entity_poly.pdbx_strand_id
1 'polypeptide(L)' 'MNSQDPRKVLPHPDEPVSASSTDPLEPFNTRLPRSLQRRLRVYAALEGRKIQDVLGSALDEYLSQREG' A
#
# COMPACT_ATOMS: atom_id res chain seq x y z
N MET A 1 28.69 38.08 16.09
CA MET A 1 28.52 36.84 15.27
C MET A 1 28.61 35.65 16.20
N ASN A 2 27.51 34.93 16.44
CA ASN A 2 27.54 33.61 17.08
C ASN A 2 26.95 32.59 16.09
N SER A 3 27.81 31.69 15.64
CA SER A 3 27.54 30.65 14.66
C SER A 3 26.53 29.65 15.20
N GLN A 4 25.31 29.63 14.66
CA GLN A 4 24.37 28.54 14.85
C GLN A 4 24.77 27.36 13.94
N ASP A 5 25.05 26.23 14.57
CA ASP A 5 25.32 24.94 13.96
C ASP A 5 23.99 24.36 13.40
N PRO A 6 23.85 24.07 12.10
CA PRO A 6 22.57 23.71 11.49
C PRO A 6 22.10 22.25 11.77
N ARG A 7 22.78 21.51 12.66
CA ARG A 7 22.60 20.06 12.81
C ARG A 7 21.90 19.59 14.09
N LYS A 8 21.07 20.42 14.71
CA LYS A 8 20.31 19.96 15.89
C LYS A 8 18.96 20.63 16.06
N VAL A 9 18.11 20.53 15.04
CA VAL A 9 16.66 20.65 15.25
C VAL A 9 16.17 19.27 15.63
N LEU A 10 16.23 18.96 16.94
CA LEU A 10 15.50 17.81 17.47
C LEU A 10 14.00 18.19 17.37
N PRO A 11 13.16 17.35 16.75
CA PRO A 11 11.72 17.61 16.74
C PRO A 11 11.23 17.70 18.19
N HIS A 12 10.45 18.75 18.48
CA HIS A 12 9.83 18.92 19.79
C HIS A 12 8.81 17.80 20.02
N PRO A 13 8.70 17.26 21.24
CA PRO A 13 7.78 16.17 21.56
C PRO A 13 6.29 16.54 21.41
N ASP A 14 5.98 17.81 21.21
CA ASP A 14 4.60 18.35 21.17
C ASP A 14 4.09 18.64 19.75
N GLU A 15 4.83 18.30 18.69
CA GLU A 15 4.22 18.29 17.36
C GLU A 15 3.24 17.11 17.28
N PRO A 16 1.93 17.35 17.06
CA PRO A 16 1.03 16.27 16.74
C PRO A 16 1.48 15.72 15.40
N VAL A 17 2.23 14.62 15.45
CA VAL A 17 2.40 13.73 14.31
C VAL A 17 0.99 13.33 13.95
N SER A 18 0.41 14.04 12.98
CA SER A 18 -0.86 13.67 12.39
C SER A 18 -0.56 12.39 11.62
N ALA A 19 -0.49 11.30 12.38
CA ALA A 19 -0.62 9.96 11.89
C ALA A 19 -2.02 9.94 11.33
N SER A 20 -2.13 10.31 10.05
CA SER A 20 -3.04 9.65 9.14
C SER A 20 -2.78 8.17 9.40
N SER A 21 -3.59 7.59 10.27
CA SER A 21 -3.64 6.18 10.58
C SER A 21 -4.15 5.51 9.32
N THR A 22 -3.26 5.40 8.34
CA THR A 22 -3.34 4.35 7.34
C THR A 22 -3.10 3.08 8.14
N ASP A 23 -4.19 2.55 8.70
CA ASP A 23 -4.19 1.29 9.40
C ASP A 23 -3.42 0.30 8.51
N PRO A 24 -2.31 -0.29 8.99
CA PRO A 24 -1.50 -1.14 8.13
C PRO A 24 -2.37 -2.31 7.68
N LEU A 25 -2.72 -2.31 6.39
CA LEU A 25 -3.54 -3.36 5.78
C LEU A 25 -2.97 -4.72 6.17
N GLU A 26 -3.81 -5.58 6.76
CA GLU A 26 -3.38 -6.92 7.13
C GLU A 26 -2.86 -7.68 5.90
N PRO A 27 -1.68 -8.31 5.98
CA PRO A 27 -1.12 -9.03 4.85
C PRO A 27 -2.00 -10.22 4.48
N PHE A 28 -2.70 -10.12 3.35
CA PHE A 28 -3.56 -11.18 2.83
C PHE A 28 -2.72 -12.30 2.18
N ASN A 29 -2.40 -13.33 2.97
CA ASN A 29 -1.68 -14.51 2.50
C ASN A 29 -2.63 -15.55 1.88
N THR A 30 -3.08 -15.31 0.65
CA THR A 30 -3.84 -16.32 -0.10
C THR A 30 -3.00 -17.10 -1.10
N ARG A 31 -3.23 -18.41 -1.13
CA ARG A 31 -2.64 -19.31 -2.14
C ARG A 31 -3.56 -19.37 -3.35
N LEU A 32 -3.18 -18.67 -4.41
CA LEU A 32 -3.84 -18.78 -5.70
C LEU A 32 -3.39 -20.05 -6.43
N PRO A 33 -4.26 -20.69 -7.24
CA PRO A 33 -3.84 -21.75 -8.17
C PRO A 33 -2.71 -21.26 -9.08
N ARG A 34 -1.71 -22.11 -9.34
CA ARG A 34 -0.51 -21.72 -10.12
C ARG A 34 -0.85 -21.13 -11.50
N SER A 35 -1.88 -21.65 -12.16
CA SER A 35 -2.35 -21.15 -13.46
C SER A 35 -2.91 -19.73 -13.37
N LEU A 36 -3.65 -19.42 -12.29
CA LEU A 36 -4.18 -18.08 -12.04
C LEU A 36 -3.04 -17.12 -11.68
N GLN A 37 -2.12 -17.53 -10.79
CA GLN A 37 -0.97 -16.73 -10.41
C GLN A 37 -0.10 -16.35 -11.62
N ARG A 38 0.11 -17.28 -12.55
CA ARG A 38 0.87 -17.01 -13.79
C ARG A 38 0.16 -15.97 -14.67
N ARG A 39 -1.14 -16.13 -14.90
CA ARG A 39 -1.93 -15.16 -15.70
C ARG A 39 -1.92 -13.77 -15.06
N LEU A 40 -2.10 -13.71 -13.75
CA LEU A 40 -2.08 -12.46 -12.98
C LEU A 40 -0.73 -11.74 -13.11
N ARG A 41 0.39 -12.47 -13.03
CA ARG A 41 1.74 -11.90 -13.23
C ARG A 41 1.92 -11.33 -14.63
N VAL A 42 1.48 -12.06 -15.66
CA VAL A 42 1.57 -11.59 -17.06
C VAL A 42 0.75 -10.32 -17.24
N TYR A 43 -0.50 -10.31 -16.77
CA TYR A 43 -1.38 -9.14 -16.86
C TYR A 43 -0.77 -7.93 -16.13
N ALA A 44 -0.34 -8.11 -14.88
CA ALA A 44 0.30 -7.05 -14.10
C ALA A 44 1.54 -6.47 -14.78
N ALA A 45 2.35 -7.31 -15.43
CA ALA A 45 3.53 -6.89 -16.17
C ALA A 45 3.17 -6.09 -17.45
N LEU A 46 2.13 -6.52 -18.18
CA LEU A 46 1.66 -5.81 -19.38
C LEU A 46 1.10 -4.42 -19.04
N GLU A 47 0.38 -4.30 -17.92
CA GLU A 47 -0.23 -3.05 -17.48
C GLU A 47 0.72 -2.16 -16.65
N GLY A 48 1.93 -2.64 -16.33
CA GLY A 48 2.86 -1.92 -15.45
C GLY A 48 2.35 -1.72 -14.01
N ARG A 49 1.45 -2.59 -13.54
CA ARG A 49 0.79 -2.49 -12.23
C ARG A 49 1.35 -3.50 -11.23
N LYS A 50 1.26 -3.21 -9.93
CA LYS A 50 1.59 -4.22 -8.91
C LYS A 50 0.48 -5.28 -8.86
N ILE A 51 0.90 -6.51 -8.59
CA ILE A 51 -0.01 -7.65 -8.39
C ILE A 51 -1.06 -7.35 -7.31
N GLN A 52 -0.65 -6.68 -6.22
CA GLN A 52 -1.54 -6.30 -5.13
C GLN A 52 -2.64 -5.33 -5.61
N ASP A 53 -2.28 -4.33 -6.41
CA ASP A 53 -3.24 -3.36 -6.94
C ASP A 53 -4.26 -4.03 -7.87
N VAL A 54 -3.79 -4.94 -8.74
CA VAL A 54 -4.65 -5.70 -9.64
C VAL A 54 -5.62 -6.58 -8.85
N LEU A 55 -5.12 -7.28 -7.83
CA LEU A 55 -5.94 -8.15 -6.99
C LEU A 55 -6.95 -7.35 -6.18
N GLY A 56 -6.54 -6.22 -5.60
CA GLY A 56 -7.41 -5.32 -4.85
C GLY A 56 -8.57 -4.81 -5.71
N SER A 57 -8.26 -4.23 -6.89
CA SER A 57 -9.31 -3.77 -7.81
C SER A 57 -10.28 -4.88 -8.22
N ALA A 58 -9.78 -6.09 -8.48
CA ALA A 58 -10.63 -7.22 -8.86
C ALA A 58 -11.53 -7.72 -7.70
N LEU A 59 -11.04 -7.65 -6.46
CA LEU A 59 -11.84 -7.99 -5.28
C LEU A 59 -12.91 -6.94 -5.01
N ASP A 60 -12.57 -5.66 -5.10
CA ASP A 60 -13.52 -4.55 -4.94
C ASP A 60 -14.64 -4.65 -5.99
N GLU A 61 -14.27 -4.91 -7.25
CA GLU A 61 -15.23 -5.14 -8.32
C GLU A 61 -16.14 -6.34 -8.02
N TYR A 62 -15.58 -7.47 -7.58
CA TYR A 62 -16.37 -8.64 -7.21
C TYR A 62 -17.33 -8.39 -6.04
N LEU A 63 -16.88 -7.69 -5.00
CA LEU A 63 -17.69 -7.37 -3.82
C LEU A 63 -18.82 -6.39 -4.19
N SER A 64 -18.51 -5.34 -4.95
CA SER A 64 -19.52 -4.37 -5.41
C SER A 64 -20.62 -5.00 -6.25
N GLN A 65 -20.31 -6.03 -7.06
CA GLN A 65 -21.31 -6.78 -7.82
C GLN A 65 -22.16 -7.72 -6.95
N ARG A 66 -21.65 -8.13 -5.78
CA ARG A 66 -22.27 -9.13 -4.91
C ARG A 66 -23.07 -8.52 -3.76
N GLU A 67 -22.65 -7.38 -3.25
CA GLU A 67 -23.27 -6.66 -2.12
C GLU A 67 -24.20 -5.52 -2.57
N GLY A 68 -24.42 -5.36 -3.88
CA GLY A 68 -25.39 -4.43 -4.46
C GLY A 68 -26.84 -4.75 -4.12
#